data_AF-A0A6M2ASL4-F1
#
_entry.id   AF-A0A6M2ASL4-F1
#
_cell.length_a   1.000
_cell.length_b   1.000
_cell.length_c   1.000
_cell.angle_alpha   90.00
_cell.angle_beta   90.00
_cell.angle_gamma   90.00
#
_symmetry.space_group_name_H-M   'P 1'
#
loop_
_entity.id
_entity.type
_entity.pdbx_description
1 polymer ?
#
loop_
_entity_poly.entity_id
_entity_poly.type
_entity_poly.pdbx_seq_one_letter_code
_entity_poly.pdbx_strand_id
1 'polypeptide(L)'
;MKKLLLLFTLILTNVLYAQVGIGTDMPNPSAQLEIKSLNRGVLMPQVPLTSITDQHTISAGNIESLLVYNTNTSETLSPGYYYWFQERWHKLMIEDDLPDNIVYWDIENNQFYYINQNGDTIVINISDLETLTFLQLNADGHTLEYIDEDGVTSTIDLEEVIKNFETLTTIVDNGDGTFTYTDENGNTTTLDVSNLETLTSLALNPDGKTLEYLDEDGILTSIDLEIIIKNFETVTTLTDNGDGTYTYINEAGDTITVDVVGDVVTNIQNQGDIYNEIISIITANSDIFVDNGD
;
A
#
# COMPACT_ATOMS: atom_id res chain seq x y z
N MET A 1 31.90 -91.10 -65.37
CA MET A 1 31.17 -90.63 -64.16
C MET A 1 32.08 -90.17 -63.03
N LYS A 2 33.26 -90.77 -62.78
CA LYS A 2 34.17 -90.34 -61.68
C LYS A 2 34.79 -88.93 -61.84
N LYS A 3 35.03 -88.44 -63.06
CA LYS A 3 35.58 -87.08 -63.30
C LYS A 3 34.54 -85.95 -63.22
N LEU A 4 33.25 -86.27 -63.42
CA LEU A 4 32.16 -85.27 -63.34
C LEU A 4 31.75 -85.00 -61.88
N LEU A 5 31.87 -86.01 -61.01
CA LEU A 5 31.61 -85.89 -59.57
C LEU A 5 32.60 -84.94 -58.89
N LEU A 6 33.89 -84.99 -59.29
CA LEU A 6 34.95 -84.14 -58.73
C LEU A 6 34.79 -82.66 -59.13
N LEU A 7 34.26 -82.41 -60.33
CA LEU A 7 34.00 -81.06 -60.83
C LEU A 7 32.77 -80.43 -60.16
N PHE A 8 31.76 -81.25 -59.79
CA PHE A 8 30.57 -80.80 -59.08
C PHE A 8 30.86 -80.44 -57.61
N THR A 9 31.81 -81.13 -56.96
CA THR A 9 32.26 -80.79 -55.60
C THR A 9 33.13 -79.53 -55.52
N LEU A 10 33.77 -79.11 -56.62
CA LEU A 10 34.64 -77.92 -56.65
C LEU A 10 33.86 -76.61 -56.90
N ILE A 11 32.62 -76.71 -57.39
CA ILE A 11 31.76 -75.55 -57.69
C ILE A 11 30.84 -75.18 -56.50
N LEU A 12 30.80 -76.03 -55.46
CA LEU A 12 30.12 -75.75 -54.18
C LEU A 12 31.05 -75.09 -53.14
N THR A 13 31.88 -74.12 -53.55
CA THR A 13 32.57 -73.24 -52.59
C THR A 13 31.56 -72.26 -52.01
N ASN A 14 30.68 -72.75 -51.15
CA ASN A 14 29.91 -71.90 -50.26
C ASN A 14 30.92 -71.17 -49.37
N VAL A 15 30.80 -69.85 -49.31
CA VAL A 15 31.53 -69.03 -48.35
C VAL A 15 31.01 -69.43 -46.97
N LEU A 16 31.75 -70.29 -46.29
CA LEU A 16 31.47 -70.65 -44.90
C LEU A 16 31.74 -69.39 -44.06
N TYR A 17 30.69 -68.68 -43.67
CA TYR A 17 30.79 -67.64 -42.66
C TYR A 17 31.07 -68.32 -41.32
N ALA A 18 32.31 -68.30 -40.87
CA ALA A 18 32.69 -68.84 -39.58
C ALA A 18 32.53 -67.75 -38.51
N GLN A 19 31.72 -68.04 -37.49
CA GLN A 19 31.78 -67.35 -36.21
C GLN A 19 33.15 -67.55 -35.57
N VAL A 20 33.69 -66.51 -34.93
CA VAL A 20 35.00 -66.59 -34.28
C VAL A 20 34.80 -67.00 -32.82
N GLY A 21 35.19 -68.22 -32.50
CA GLY A 21 35.33 -68.69 -31.13
C GLY A 21 36.76 -68.57 -30.66
N ILE A 22 37.01 -67.91 -29.54
CA ILE A 22 38.30 -67.94 -28.84
C ILE A 22 38.08 -68.65 -27.51
N GLY A 23 38.67 -69.84 -27.36
CA GLY A 23 38.51 -70.66 -26.16
C GLY A 23 37.19 -71.45 -26.09
N THR A 24 36.44 -71.54 -27.19
CA THR A 24 35.27 -72.41 -27.35
C THR A 24 35.21 -72.97 -28.77
N ASP A 25 35.00 -74.28 -28.91
CA ASP A 25 34.88 -74.96 -30.20
C ASP A 25 33.47 -74.89 -30.78
N MET A 26 32.50 -74.43 -29.98
CA MET A 26 31.10 -74.25 -30.38
C MET A 26 30.61 -72.89 -29.90
N PRO A 27 30.95 -71.80 -30.63
CA PRO A 27 30.49 -70.46 -30.28
C PRO A 27 28.96 -70.37 -30.35
N ASN A 28 28.38 -69.47 -29.57
CA ASN A 28 26.95 -69.19 -29.57
C ASN A 28 26.53 -68.74 -30.98
N PRO A 29 25.50 -69.35 -31.59
CA PRO A 29 25.01 -68.96 -32.92
C PRO A 29 24.59 -67.49 -33.05
N SER A 30 24.29 -66.80 -31.95
CA SER A 30 23.95 -65.37 -31.91
C SER A 30 25.18 -64.45 -31.79
N ALA A 31 26.40 -64.98 -31.73
CA ALA A 31 27.63 -64.19 -31.57
C ALA A 31 28.55 -64.33 -32.79
N GLN A 32 28.95 -63.19 -33.37
CA GLN A 32 29.98 -63.16 -34.41
C GLN A 32 31.39 -63.40 -33.83
N LEU A 33 31.59 -63.04 -32.57
CA LEU A 33 32.80 -63.27 -31.77
C LEU A 33 32.39 -63.69 -30.35
N GLU A 34 32.81 -64.87 -29.91
CA GLU A 34 32.70 -65.30 -28.51
C GLU A 34 34.10 -65.56 -27.95
N ILE A 35 34.39 -64.99 -26.78
CA ILE A 35 35.64 -65.21 -26.07
C ILE A 35 35.32 -65.85 -24.72
N LYS A 36 35.74 -67.10 -24.54
CA LYS A 36 35.49 -67.87 -23.32
C LYS A 36 36.81 -68.23 -22.64
N SER A 37 36.99 -67.78 -21.39
CA SER A 37 38.14 -68.12 -20.56
C SER A 37 37.74 -68.14 -19.08
N LEU A 38 38.43 -68.96 -18.29
CA LEU A 38 38.23 -69.03 -16.84
C LEU A 38 39.07 -67.98 -16.08
N ASN A 39 40.14 -67.46 -16.70
CA ASN A 39 41.15 -66.65 -16.02
C ASN A 39 41.87 -65.64 -16.92
N ARG A 40 41.38 -65.39 -18.14
CA ARG A 40 41.92 -64.36 -19.05
C ARG A 40 40.82 -63.41 -19.48
N GLY A 41 41.14 -62.12 -19.53
CA GLY A 41 40.26 -61.08 -20.08
C GLY A 41 40.60 -60.71 -21.53
N VAL A 42 39.89 -59.71 -22.05
CA VAL A 42 40.15 -59.11 -23.36
C VAL A 42 40.83 -57.77 -23.15
N LEU A 43 42.03 -57.60 -23.71
CA LEU A 43 42.68 -56.30 -23.74
C LEU A 43 42.21 -55.55 -24.98
N MET A 44 41.38 -54.52 -24.77
CA MET A 44 40.96 -53.64 -25.85
C MET A 44 42.14 -52.80 -26.35
N PRO A 45 42.11 -52.30 -27.61
CA PRO A 45 43.15 -51.43 -28.12
C PRO A 45 43.40 -50.24 -27.18
N GLN A 46 44.65 -50.10 -26.74
CA GLN A 46 45.10 -48.98 -25.91
C GLN A 46 45.47 -47.82 -26.84
N VAL A 47 44.64 -46.80 -26.86
CA VAL A 47 44.72 -45.69 -27.83
C VAL A 47 44.94 -44.38 -27.06
N PRO A 48 46.04 -43.64 -27.32
CA PRO A 48 46.30 -42.37 -26.66
C PRO A 48 45.48 -41.25 -27.34
N LEU A 49 44.19 -41.17 -27.05
CA LEU A 49 43.32 -40.14 -27.63
C LEU A 49 43.82 -38.73 -27.27
N THR A 50 43.72 -37.81 -28.21
CA THR A 50 44.20 -36.43 -28.06
C THR A 50 43.08 -35.47 -27.61
N SER A 51 41.83 -35.75 -27.97
CA SER A 51 40.64 -35.02 -27.55
C SER A 51 39.38 -35.90 -27.62
N ILE A 52 38.27 -35.44 -27.05
CA ILE A 52 36.96 -36.09 -27.19
C ILE A 52 36.42 -36.08 -28.64
N THR A 53 37.05 -35.37 -29.57
CA THR A 53 36.69 -35.31 -30.99
C THR A 53 37.82 -35.85 -31.88
N ASP A 54 38.77 -36.59 -31.32
CA ASP A 54 39.93 -37.11 -32.04
C ASP A 54 39.53 -38.08 -33.15
N GLN A 55 39.72 -37.67 -34.41
CA GLN A 55 39.48 -38.46 -35.61
C GLN A 55 40.76 -38.99 -36.26
N HIS A 56 41.93 -38.71 -35.70
CA HIS A 56 43.22 -38.92 -36.38
C HIS A 56 44.11 -39.97 -35.72
N THR A 57 43.98 -40.18 -34.41
CA THR A 57 44.78 -41.20 -33.72
C THR A 57 44.47 -42.61 -34.26
N ILE A 58 43.24 -42.84 -34.71
CA ILE A 58 42.85 -44.04 -35.45
C ILE A 58 42.86 -43.70 -36.95
N SER A 59 43.93 -44.08 -37.65
CA SER A 59 44.20 -43.65 -39.04
C SER A 59 43.19 -44.16 -40.08
N ALA A 60 42.45 -45.22 -39.78
CA ALA A 60 41.39 -45.75 -40.63
C ALA A 60 40.04 -44.99 -40.47
N GLY A 61 40.00 -43.96 -39.62
CA GLY A 61 38.80 -43.24 -39.24
C GLY A 61 38.02 -43.94 -38.12
N ASN A 62 37.20 -43.16 -37.44
CA ASN A 62 36.32 -43.66 -36.38
C ASN A 62 34.98 -44.10 -36.98
N ILE A 63 34.45 -45.22 -36.48
CA ILE A 63 33.13 -45.74 -36.85
C ILE A 63 32.27 -45.77 -35.59
N GLU A 64 30.98 -45.51 -35.71
CA GLU A 64 30.02 -45.60 -34.61
C GLU A 64 30.15 -46.96 -33.88
N SER A 65 30.11 -46.92 -32.55
CA SER A 65 30.32 -48.06 -31.66
C SER A 65 31.75 -48.63 -31.60
N LEU A 66 32.74 -47.97 -32.20
CA LEU A 66 34.15 -48.36 -32.05
C LEU A 66 34.60 -48.19 -30.59
N LEU A 67 35.10 -49.27 -29.95
CA LEU A 67 35.50 -49.30 -28.55
C LEU A 67 37.03 -49.31 -28.39
N VAL A 68 37.57 -48.44 -27.56
CA VAL A 68 39.00 -48.37 -27.22
C VAL A 68 39.19 -48.11 -25.73
N TYR A 69 40.39 -48.38 -25.22
CA TYR A 69 40.83 -47.91 -23.91
C TYR A 69 41.72 -46.68 -24.11
N ASN A 70 41.26 -45.51 -23.66
CA ASN A 70 42.06 -44.29 -23.68
C ASN A 70 43.17 -44.36 -22.61
N THR A 71 44.40 -44.04 -23.00
CA THR A 71 45.55 -43.99 -22.08
C THR A 71 46.01 -42.59 -21.74
N ASN A 72 45.54 -41.57 -22.45
CA ASN A 72 45.94 -40.19 -22.23
C ASN A 72 45.05 -39.51 -21.19
N THR A 73 45.61 -38.49 -20.55
CA THR A 73 44.87 -37.56 -19.67
C THR A 73 44.94 -36.17 -20.26
N SER A 74 43.80 -35.48 -20.31
CA SER A 74 43.68 -34.08 -20.71
C SER A 74 42.58 -33.40 -19.88
N GLU A 75 42.23 -32.14 -20.17
CA GLU A 75 41.11 -31.47 -19.50
C GLU A 75 39.76 -32.18 -19.70
N THR A 76 39.60 -32.90 -20.80
CA THR A 76 38.33 -33.55 -21.18
C THR A 76 38.42 -35.06 -21.29
N LEU A 77 39.62 -35.63 -21.11
CA LEU A 77 39.89 -37.06 -21.19
C LEU A 77 40.54 -37.54 -19.90
N SER A 78 40.09 -38.69 -19.43
CA SER A 78 40.78 -39.48 -18.41
C SER A 78 40.99 -40.90 -18.93
N PRO A 79 41.94 -41.66 -18.35
CA PRO A 79 42.09 -43.07 -18.72
C PRO A 79 40.79 -43.86 -18.49
N GLY A 80 40.42 -44.73 -19.42
CA GLY A 80 39.18 -45.51 -19.32
C GLY A 80 38.68 -46.01 -20.67
N TYR A 81 37.53 -46.69 -20.67
CA TYR A 81 36.90 -47.18 -21.90
C TYR A 81 36.09 -46.07 -22.57
N TYR A 82 36.31 -45.90 -23.87
CA TYR A 82 35.58 -44.94 -24.70
C TYR A 82 35.00 -45.62 -25.93
N TYR A 83 33.81 -45.20 -26.32
CA TYR A 83 33.21 -45.59 -27.60
C TYR A 83 32.93 -44.37 -28.46
N TRP A 84 33.06 -44.52 -29.78
CA TRP A 84 32.74 -43.45 -30.72
C TRP A 84 31.24 -43.41 -30.98
N PHE A 85 30.63 -42.24 -30.76
CA PHE A 85 29.23 -42.01 -31.08
C PHE A 85 29.00 -40.54 -31.44
N GLN A 86 28.26 -40.28 -32.52
CA GLN A 86 27.90 -38.91 -32.95
C GLN A 86 29.09 -37.94 -32.98
N GLU A 87 30.14 -38.33 -33.71
CA GLU A 87 31.38 -37.56 -33.91
C GLU A 87 32.21 -37.28 -32.63
N ARG A 88 31.95 -38.02 -31.54
CA ARG A 88 32.62 -37.83 -30.25
C ARG A 88 32.96 -39.15 -29.57
N TRP A 89 34.02 -39.13 -28.78
CA TRP A 89 34.38 -40.20 -27.84
C TRP A 89 33.58 -40.02 -26.55
N HIS A 90 32.72 -41.00 -26.26
CA HIS A 90 31.96 -41.08 -25.01
C HIS A 90 32.65 -42.04 -24.05
N LYS A 91 32.97 -41.57 -22.84
CA LYS A 91 33.49 -42.42 -21.77
C LYS A 91 32.37 -43.34 -21.27
N LEU A 92 32.67 -44.62 -21.07
CA LEU A 92 31.83 -45.49 -20.25
C LEU A 92 32.04 -45.10 -18.78
N MET A 93 31.11 -44.28 -18.26
CA MET A 93 31.17 -43.77 -16.89
C MET A 93 31.04 -44.88 -15.86
N ILE A 94 31.85 -44.78 -14.81
CA ILE A 94 31.70 -45.56 -13.57
C ILE A 94 31.21 -44.65 -12.44
N GLU A 95 30.87 -45.22 -11.29
CA GLU A 95 30.41 -44.47 -10.11
C GLU A 95 31.39 -43.34 -9.72
N ASP A 96 32.70 -43.60 -9.76
CA ASP A 96 33.76 -42.61 -9.48
C ASP A 96 33.81 -41.43 -10.48
N ASP A 97 33.16 -41.55 -11.65
CA ASP A 97 33.10 -40.48 -12.66
C ASP A 97 31.89 -39.55 -12.47
N LEU A 98 30.97 -39.88 -11.56
CA LEU A 98 29.81 -39.04 -11.27
C LEU A 98 30.25 -37.80 -10.48
N PRO A 99 29.72 -36.60 -10.79
CA PRO A 99 30.00 -35.41 -10.01
C PRO A 99 29.53 -35.57 -8.57
N ASP A 100 30.25 -34.96 -7.62
CA ASP A 100 29.81 -34.88 -6.23
C ASP A 100 28.44 -34.18 -6.16
N ASN A 101 27.58 -34.64 -5.25
CA ASN A 101 26.33 -33.97 -4.89
C ASN A 101 25.29 -33.90 -6.01
N ILE A 102 24.89 -35.05 -6.55
CA ILE A 102 23.83 -35.11 -7.57
C ILE A 102 22.47 -34.98 -6.88
N VAL A 103 21.66 -34.03 -7.36
CA VAL A 103 20.22 -34.01 -7.09
C VAL A 103 19.49 -34.55 -8.31
N TYR A 104 18.63 -35.55 -8.11
CA TYR A 104 17.79 -36.10 -9.17
C TYR A 104 16.34 -36.24 -8.71
N TRP A 105 15.43 -36.20 -9.69
CA TRP A 105 14.01 -36.41 -9.47
C TRP A 105 13.67 -37.87 -9.82
N ASP A 106 13.12 -38.59 -8.85
CA ASP A 106 12.55 -39.91 -9.07
C ASP A 106 11.08 -39.76 -9.45
N ILE A 107 10.76 -40.14 -10.69
CA ILE A 107 9.41 -40.05 -11.25
C ILE A 107 8.49 -41.11 -10.65
N GLU A 108 9.00 -42.30 -10.30
CA GLU A 108 8.19 -43.38 -9.74
C GLU A 108 7.75 -43.04 -8.32
N ASN A 109 8.68 -42.48 -7.53
CA ASN A 109 8.41 -42.10 -6.14
C ASN A 109 7.94 -40.65 -5.98
N ASN A 110 7.96 -39.84 -7.04
CA ASN A 110 7.59 -38.43 -7.04
C ASN A 110 8.35 -37.63 -5.96
N GLN A 111 9.66 -37.85 -5.87
CA GLN A 111 10.51 -37.29 -4.82
C GLN A 111 11.88 -36.87 -5.35
N PHE A 112 12.47 -35.85 -4.72
CA PHE A 112 13.86 -35.48 -4.94
C PHE A 112 14.79 -36.30 -4.05
N TYR A 113 15.90 -36.72 -4.63
CA TYR A 113 16.98 -37.42 -3.95
C TYR A 113 18.29 -36.67 -4.13
N TYR A 114 19.13 -36.74 -3.10
CA TYR A 114 20.50 -36.25 -3.07
C TYR A 114 21.44 -37.44 -2.89
N ILE A 115 22.41 -37.59 -3.80
CA ILE A 115 23.51 -38.55 -3.64
C ILE A 115 24.68 -37.82 -3.02
N ASN A 116 25.11 -38.27 -1.84
CA ASN A 116 26.25 -37.68 -1.14
C ASN A 116 27.59 -38.13 -1.75
N GLN A 117 28.69 -37.55 -1.27
CA GLN A 117 30.06 -37.89 -1.69
C GLN A 117 30.48 -39.36 -1.42
N ASN A 118 29.70 -40.11 -0.65
CA ASN A 118 29.93 -41.53 -0.36
C ASN A 118 29.05 -42.46 -1.21
N GLY A 119 28.22 -41.91 -2.11
CA GLY A 119 27.24 -42.66 -2.91
C GLY A 119 25.91 -42.93 -2.20
N ASP A 120 25.73 -42.48 -0.95
CA ASP A 120 24.47 -42.70 -0.24
C ASP A 120 23.37 -41.81 -0.81
N THR A 121 22.20 -42.42 -1.03
CA THR A 121 21.00 -41.75 -1.49
C THR A 121 20.17 -41.26 -0.30
N ILE A 122 19.92 -39.96 -0.24
CA ILE A 122 19.16 -39.28 0.82
C ILE A 122 17.93 -38.63 0.20
N VAL A 123 16.76 -38.82 0.80
CA VAL A 123 15.53 -38.14 0.37
C VAL A 123 15.62 -36.66 0.74
N ILE A 124 15.36 -35.78 -0.22
CA ILE A 124 15.13 -34.36 0.05
C ILE A 124 13.65 -34.21 0.36
N ASN A 125 13.33 -34.13 1.66
CA ASN A 125 11.97 -33.88 2.08
C ASN A 125 11.66 -32.38 2.00
N ILE A 126 10.76 -31.99 1.10
CA ILE A 126 10.26 -30.62 0.99
C ILE A 126 8.94 -30.42 1.76
N SER A 127 8.35 -31.50 2.29
CA SER A 127 7.09 -31.40 3.06
C SER A 127 7.28 -30.80 4.45
N ASP A 128 8.52 -30.68 4.93
CA ASP A 128 8.83 -30.00 6.20
C ASP A 128 9.05 -28.48 6.01
N LEU A 129 8.89 -27.95 4.79
CA LEU A 129 9.05 -26.52 4.52
C LEU A 129 7.73 -25.79 4.71
N GLU A 130 7.61 -25.13 5.86
CA GLU A 130 6.51 -24.21 6.18
C GLU A 130 6.64 -22.93 5.34
N THR A 131 5.67 -22.63 4.49
CA THR A 131 5.68 -21.45 3.63
C THR A 131 4.31 -20.78 3.56
N LEU A 132 4.30 -19.44 3.49
CA LEU A 132 3.09 -18.70 3.19
C LEU A 132 2.91 -18.61 1.68
N THR A 133 1.80 -19.13 1.17
CA THR A 133 1.44 -19.04 -0.25
C THR A 133 0.68 -17.75 -0.58
N PHE A 134 0.06 -17.14 0.44
CA PHE A 134 -0.72 -15.92 0.31
C PHE A 134 -0.64 -15.08 1.59
N LEU A 135 -0.70 -13.75 1.43
CA LEU A 135 -0.79 -12.79 2.53
C LEU A 135 -1.51 -11.52 2.05
N GLN A 136 -2.59 -11.14 2.74
CA GLN A 136 -3.35 -9.94 2.41
C GLN A 136 -4.00 -9.31 3.65
N LEU A 137 -4.15 -7.99 3.63
CA LEU A 137 -5.10 -7.28 4.51
C LEU A 137 -6.51 -7.36 3.91
N ASN A 138 -7.46 -7.85 4.70
CA ASN A 138 -8.85 -7.98 4.31
C ASN A 138 -9.50 -6.61 4.04
N ALA A 139 -10.62 -6.63 3.32
CA ALA A 139 -11.38 -5.42 2.98
C ALA A 139 -11.96 -4.71 4.22
N ASP A 140 -12.03 -5.40 5.37
CA ASP A 140 -12.38 -4.82 6.66
C ASP A 140 -11.31 -3.83 7.18
N GLY A 141 -10.08 -3.89 6.65
CA GLY A 141 -8.99 -3.00 6.99
C GLY A 141 -8.27 -3.33 8.30
N HIS A 142 -8.63 -4.41 8.99
CA HIS A 142 -8.03 -4.78 10.28
C HIS A 142 -7.75 -6.28 10.44
N THR A 143 -8.22 -7.15 9.55
CA THR A 143 -7.87 -8.58 9.60
C THR A 143 -6.80 -8.90 8.57
N LEU A 144 -5.66 -9.45 9.01
CA LEU A 144 -4.66 -10.02 8.12
C LEU A 144 -5.01 -11.49 7.86
N GLU A 145 -5.12 -11.88 6.59
CA GLU A 145 -5.38 -13.25 6.17
C GLU A 145 -4.13 -13.81 5.49
N TYR A 146 -3.73 -15.02 5.86
CA TYR A 146 -2.65 -15.76 5.20
C TYR A 146 -3.05 -17.19 4.93
N ILE A 147 -2.45 -17.78 3.90
CA ILE A 147 -2.64 -19.19 3.53
C ILE A 147 -1.28 -19.87 3.59
N ASP A 148 -1.21 -21.01 4.26
CA ASP A 148 0.01 -21.84 4.33
C ASP A 148 0.21 -22.71 3.07
N GLU A 149 1.21 -23.59 3.08
CA GLU A 149 1.50 -24.56 2.01
C GLU A 149 0.45 -25.65 1.88
N ASP A 150 -0.28 -25.94 2.96
CA ASP A 150 -1.38 -26.91 3.00
C ASP A 150 -2.70 -26.30 2.48
N GLY A 151 -2.72 -25.00 2.18
CA GLY A 151 -3.89 -24.29 1.72
C GLY A 151 -4.85 -23.89 2.85
N VAL A 152 -4.40 -23.97 4.11
CA VAL A 152 -5.18 -23.58 5.28
C VAL A 152 -5.12 -22.06 5.44
N THR A 153 -6.30 -21.45 5.44
CA THR A 153 -6.45 -20.02 5.72
C THR A 153 -6.43 -19.77 7.22
N SER A 154 -5.57 -18.85 7.63
CA SER A 154 -5.48 -18.35 9.00
C SER A 154 -5.63 -16.83 9.01
N THR A 155 -6.16 -16.31 10.12
CA THR A 155 -6.38 -14.88 10.28
C THR A 155 -5.71 -14.34 11.54
N ILE A 156 -5.28 -13.09 11.48
CA ILE A 156 -4.77 -12.32 12.60
C ILE A 156 -5.61 -11.04 12.69
N ASP A 157 -6.36 -10.88 13.78
CA ASP A 157 -7.10 -9.65 14.04
C ASP A 157 -6.15 -8.58 14.57
N LEU A 158 -5.84 -7.59 13.74
CA LEU A 158 -4.93 -6.52 14.11
C LEU A 158 -5.56 -5.61 15.17
N GLU A 159 -6.89 -5.57 15.33
CA GLU A 159 -7.52 -4.80 16.40
C GLU A 159 -7.16 -5.39 17.77
N GLU A 160 -7.20 -6.72 17.92
CA GLU A 160 -6.81 -7.41 19.14
C GLU A 160 -5.30 -7.26 19.40
N VAL A 161 -4.48 -7.36 18.35
CA VAL A 161 -3.03 -7.14 18.44
C VAL A 161 -2.75 -5.71 18.91
N ILE A 162 -3.38 -4.70 18.30
CA ILE A 162 -3.18 -3.29 18.64
C ILE A 162 -3.62 -3.03 20.08
N LYS A 163 -4.77 -3.54 20.54
CA LYS A 163 -5.22 -3.40 21.93
C LYS A 163 -4.21 -3.93 22.96
N ASN A 164 -3.48 -4.99 22.64
CA ASN A 164 -2.42 -5.51 23.52
C ASN A 164 -1.21 -4.58 23.64
N PHE A 165 -1.02 -3.68 22.68
CA PHE A 165 0.06 -2.68 22.67
C PHE A 165 -0.43 -1.24 22.89
N GLU A 166 -1.75 -1.01 22.90
CA GLU A 166 -2.32 0.26 23.31
C GLU A 166 -1.95 0.52 24.77
N THR A 167 -1.42 1.72 24.98
CA THR A 167 -1.00 2.22 26.28
C THR A 167 -2.01 3.27 26.69
N LEU A 168 -2.54 3.14 27.91
CA LEU A 168 -3.59 4.01 28.40
C LEU A 168 -2.99 5.37 28.77
N THR A 169 -3.42 6.43 28.10
CA THR A 169 -3.22 7.80 28.60
C THR A 169 -4.36 8.16 29.54
N THR A 170 -4.07 8.99 30.53
CA THR A 170 -5.08 9.44 31.50
C THR A 170 -5.02 10.93 31.71
N ILE A 171 -6.17 11.56 31.88
CA ILE A 171 -6.27 12.93 32.41
C ILE A 171 -7.04 12.83 33.72
N VAL A 172 -6.42 13.32 34.80
CA VAL A 172 -7.00 13.33 36.15
C VAL A 172 -7.12 14.77 36.62
N ASP A 173 -8.29 15.14 37.13
CA ASP A 173 -8.51 16.42 37.81
C ASP A 173 -7.88 16.38 39.21
N ASN A 174 -7.04 17.36 39.52
CA ASN A 174 -6.35 17.46 40.81
C ASN A 174 -7.18 18.20 41.88
N GLY A 175 -8.29 18.84 41.50
CA GLY A 175 -9.16 19.58 42.41
C GLY A 175 -8.62 20.93 42.86
N ASP A 176 -7.52 21.40 42.25
CA ASP A 176 -6.86 22.68 42.54
C ASP A 176 -6.77 23.61 41.32
N GLY A 177 -7.56 23.33 40.27
CA GLY A 177 -7.49 24.07 39.01
C GLY A 177 -6.38 23.57 38.08
N THR A 178 -5.75 22.44 38.38
CA THR A 178 -4.82 21.75 37.48
C THR A 178 -5.32 20.36 37.10
N PHE A 179 -4.91 19.87 35.94
CA PHE A 179 -5.10 18.50 35.49
C PHE A 179 -3.76 17.81 35.30
N THR A 180 -3.67 16.53 35.65
CA THR A 180 -2.50 15.70 35.36
C THR A 180 -2.78 14.81 34.16
N TYR A 181 -2.14 15.13 33.04
CA TYR A 181 -2.03 14.23 31.88
C TYR A 181 -0.89 13.24 32.12
N THR A 182 -1.15 11.95 32.00
CA THR A 182 -0.13 10.89 32.02
C THR A 182 -0.04 10.28 30.62
N ASP A 183 1.13 10.33 30.01
CA ASP A 183 1.39 9.75 28.69
C ASP A 183 1.58 8.22 28.75
N GLU A 184 1.71 7.63 27.57
CA GLU A 184 1.93 6.20 27.34
C GLU A 184 3.20 5.65 28.01
N ASN A 185 4.17 6.52 28.27
CA ASN A 185 5.42 6.19 28.95
C ASN A 185 5.35 6.42 30.47
N GLY A 186 4.20 6.84 30.99
CA GLY A 186 3.99 7.16 32.40
C GLY A 186 4.55 8.53 32.81
N ASN A 187 4.98 9.37 31.87
CA ASN A 187 5.40 10.73 32.19
C ASN A 187 4.17 11.59 32.43
N THR A 188 4.23 12.41 33.47
CA THR A 188 3.15 13.30 33.83
C THR A 188 3.42 14.72 33.36
N THR A 189 2.43 15.34 32.72
CA THR A 189 2.39 16.77 32.44
C THR A 189 1.26 17.41 33.23
N THR A 190 1.58 18.45 33.98
CA THR A 190 0.57 19.28 34.66
C THR A 190 0.06 20.32 33.68
N LEU A 191 -1.24 20.28 33.43
CA LEU A 191 -1.98 21.27 32.67
C LEU A 191 -2.60 22.23 33.68
N ASP A 192 -2.02 23.41 33.82
CA ASP A 192 -2.50 24.44 34.73
C ASP A 192 -3.52 25.33 34.04
N VAL A 193 -4.75 25.33 34.56
CA VAL A 193 -5.85 26.21 34.10
C VAL A 193 -6.32 27.15 35.20
N SER A 194 -5.56 27.26 36.31
CA SER A 194 -5.89 28.10 37.46
C SER A 194 -5.94 29.60 37.14
N ASN A 195 -5.34 30.01 36.03
CA ASN A 195 -5.30 31.38 35.55
C ASN A 195 -6.27 31.65 34.37
N LEU A 196 -7.14 30.71 34.04
CA LEU A 196 -8.20 30.95 33.06
C LEU A 196 -9.35 31.70 33.73
N GLU A 197 -9.41 33.01 33.46
CA GLU A 197 -10.54 33.86 33.87
C GLU A 197 -11.75 33.57 32.96
N THR A 198 -12.92 33.29 33.55
CA THR A 198 -14.13 32.96 32.78
C THR A 198 -15.36 33.67 33.33
N LEU A 199 -16.28 34.05 32.44
CA LEU A 199 -17.58 34.55 32.88
C LEU A 199 -18.54 33.37 33.09
N THR A 200 -18.99 33.19 34.33
CA THR A 200 -20.04 32.23 34.67
C THR A 200 -21.38 32.64 34.05
N SER A 201 -21.65 33.94 33.93
CA SER A 201 -22.84 34.45 33.24
C SER A 201 -22.64 35.87 32.72
N LEU A 202 -23.39 36.23 31.69
CA LEU A 202 -23.54 37.59 31.19
C LEU A 202 -25.00 37.80 30.79
N ALA A 203 -25.69 38.72 31.45
CA ALA A 203 -27.10 38.98 31.20
C ALA A 203 -27.46 40.44 31.39
N LEU A 204 -28.45 40.91 30.65
CA LEU A 204 -29.11 42.17 30.95
C LEU A 204 -30.05 41.94 32.14
N ASN A 205 -29.99 42.81 33.13
CA ASN A 205 -30.88 42.73 34.28
C ASN A 205 -32.36 42.86 33.86
N PRO A 206 -33.30 42.30 34.63
CA PRO A 206 -34.73 42.39 34.30
C PRO A 206 -35.29 43.80 34.20
N ASP A 207 -34.61 44.78 34.81
CA ASP A 207 -34.96 46.20 34.71
C ASP A 207 -34.52 46.85 33.38
N GLY A 208 -33.71 46.15 32.58
CA GLY A 208 -33.17 46.60 31.29
C GLY A 208 -32.09 47.67 31.39
N LYS A 209 -31.61 48.02 32.59
CA LYS A 209 -30.74 49.19 32.81
C LYS A 209 -29.28 48.83 33.04
N THR A 210 -29.00 47.62 33.53
CA THR A 210 -27.65 47.21 33.91
C THR A 210 -27.29 45.91 33.21
N LEU A 211 -26.08 45.84 32.66
CA LEU A 211 -25.50 44.60 32.15
C LEU A 211 -24.70 43.98 33.29
N GLU A 212 -25.07 42.78 33.71
CA GLU A 212 -24.41 42.09 34.81
C GLU A 212 -23.66 40.87 34.30
N TYR A 213 -22.45 40.69 34.83
CA TYR A 213 -21.72 39.44 34.69
C TYR A 213 -21.25 38.92 36.03
N LEU A 214 -21.16 37.61 36.10
CA LEU A 214 -20.62 36.87 37.24
C LEU A 214 -19.32 36.22 36.76
N ASP A 215 -18.20 36.48 37.43
CA ASP A 215 -16.94 35.81 37.14
C ASP A 215 -16.88 34.38 37.72
N GLU A 216 -15.75 33.70 37.60
CA GLU A 216 -15.50 32.37 38.15
C GLU A 216 -15.49 32.34 39.69
N ASP A 217 -15.17 33.47 40.32
CA ASP A 217 -15.15 33.63 41.79
C ASP A 217 -16.55 33.92 42.36
N GLY A 218 -17.55 34.06 41.51
CA GLY A 218 -18.92 34.39 41.91
C GLY A 218 -19.10 35.85 42.30
N ILE A 219 -18.21 36.74 41.86
CA ILE A 219 -18.32 38.18 42.06
C ILE A 219 -19.17 38.76 40.93
N LEU A 220 -20.26 39.43 41.34
CA LEU A 220 -21.16 40.12 40.43
C LEU A 220 -20.59 41.50 40.09
N THR A 221 -20.40 41.76 38.81
CA THR A 221 -20.06 43.08 38.29
C THR A 221 -21.21 43.64 37.48
N SER A 222 -21.68 44.84 37.85
CA SER A 222 -22.78 45.54 37.16
C SER A 222 -22.24 46.74 36.38
N ILE A 223 -22.56 46.78 35.09
CA ILE A 223 -22.27 47.91 34.19
C ILE A 223 -23.57 48.68 33.99
N ASP A 224 -23.60 49.93 34.45
CA ASP A 224 -24.76 50.82 34.30
C ASP A 224 -24.87 51.35 32.87
N LEU A 225 -25.85 50.83 32.13
CA LEU A 225 -26.11 51.23 30.75
C LEU A 225 -26.80 52.59 30.68
N GLU A 226 -27.48 53.06 31.73
CA GLU A 226 -28.14 54.38 31.74
C GLU A 226 -27.10 55.50 31.70
N ILE A 227 -25.98 55.35 32.42
CA ILE A 227 -24.84 56.27 32.35
C ILE A 227 -24.22 56.26 30.95
N ILE A 228 -24.01 55.06 30.40
CA ILE A 228 -23.38 54.90 29.08
C ILE A 228 -24.28 55.52 28.00
N ILE A 229 -25.58 55.23 28.02
CA ILE A 229 -26.55 55.73 27.05
C ILE A 229 -26.63 57.26 27.12
N LYS A 230 -26.74 57.86 28.31
CA LYS A 230 -26.78 59.33 28.48
C LYS A 230 -25.55 60.04 27.93
N ASN A 231 -24.37 59.43 28.00
CA ASN A 231 -23.16 60.01 27.41
C ASN A 231 -23.21 60.08 25.86
N PHE A 232 -24.07 59.27 25.24
CA PHE A 232 -24.28 59.23 23.79
C PHE A 232 -25.67 59.73 23.37
N GLU A 233 -26.49 60.21 24.31
CA GLU A 233 -27.77 60.84 24.00
C GLU A 233 -27.55 62.16 23.27
N THR A 234 -28.14 62.30 22.10
CA THR A 234 -28.19 63.53 21.33
C THR A 234 -29.40 64.35 21.76
N VAL A 235 -29.20 65.63 22.11
CA VAL A 235 -30.27 66.53 22.56
C VAL A 235 -30.90 67.25 21.37
N THR A 236 -32.22 67.15 21.20
CA THR A 236 -32.99 68.07 20.34
C THR A 236 -33.55 69.22 21.17
N THR A 237 -33.55 70.43 20.62
CA THR A 237 -34.10 71.60 21.29
C THR A 237 -35.12 72.32 20.41
N LEU A 238 -36.13 72.90 21.04
CA LEU A 238 -37.06 73.83 20.41
C LEU A 238 -37.14 75.06 21.32
N THR A 239 -36.64 76.18 20.83
CA THR A 239 -36.55 77.44 21.58
C THR A 239 -37.49 78.48 20.98
N ASP A 240 -38.34 79.09 21.80
CA ASP A 240 -39.15 80.26 21.40
C ASP A 240 -38.26 81.50 21.33
N ASN A 241 -38.30 82.22 20.20
CA ASN A 241 -37.52 83.43 19.98
C ASN A 241 -38.23 84.71 20.47
N GLY A 242 -39.48 84.60 20.92
CA GLY A 242 -40.26 85.71 21.48
C GLY A 242 -40.85 86.67 20.45
N ASP A 243 -40.69 86.38 19.15
CA ASP A 243 -41.24 87.13 18.02
C ASP A 243 -42.25 86.31 17.20
N GLY A 244 -42.63 85.12 17.68
CA GLY A 244 -43.50 84.17 16.99
C GLY A 244 -42.76 83.18 16.09
N THR A 245 -41.42 83.25 16.05
CA THR A 245 -40.58 82.21 15.47
C THR A 245 -40.02 81.27 16.54
N TYR A 246 -39.73 80.03 16.14
CA TYR A 246 -39.10 79.02 16.98
C TYR A 246 -37.85 78.48 16.29
N THR A 247 -36.80 78.26 17.07
CA THR A 247 -35.57 77.63 16.61
C THR A 247 -35.53 76.18 17.05
N TYR A 248 -35.65 75.27 16.10
CA TYR A 248 -35.44 73.84 16.29
C TYR A 248 -34.00 73.48 15.97
N ILE A 249 -33.32 72.74 16.86
CA ILE A 249 -31.99 72.18 16.63
C ILE A 249 -32.10 70.65 16.70
N ASN A 250 -31.73 69.97 15.62
CA ASN A 250 -31.76 68.50 15.54
C ASN A 250 -30.51 67.86 16.19
N GLU A 251 -30.48 66.53 16.23
CA GLU A 251 -29.40 65.72 16.78
C GLU A 251 -28.05 65.91 16.06
N ALA A 252 -28.08 66.33 14.79
CA ALA A 252 -26.90 66.65 13.99
C ALA A 252 -26.39 68.08 14.21
N GLY A 253 -27.11 68.89 14.99
CA GLY A 253 -26.82 70.31 15.20
C GLY A 253 -27.35 71.23 14.08
N ASP A 254 -28.14 70.70 13.14
CA ASP A 254 -28.78 71.52 12.12
C ASP A 254 -29.91 72.33 12.74
N THR A 255 -29.98 73.59 12.34
CA THR A 255 -30.96 74.55 12.84
C THR A 255 -32.03 74.82 11.80
N ILE A 256 -33.30 74.71 12.20
CA ILE A 256 -34.46 75.07 11.40
C ILE A 256 -35.24 76.15 12.15
N THR A 257 -35.54 77.26 11.47
CA THR A 257 -36.45 78.27 11.99
C THR A 257 -37.87 77.94 11.53
N VAL A 258 -38.77 77.80 12.49
CA VAL A 258 -40.22 77.67 12.26
C VAL A 258 -40.83 79.04 12.48
N ASP A 259 -41.32 79.68 11.42
CA ASP A 259 -41.91 81.02 11.48
C ASP A 259 -43.43 80.95 11.39
N VAL A 260 -44.07 80.86 12.55
CA VAL A 260 -45.54 80.72 12.62
C VAL A 260 -46.23 82.00 12.14
N VAL A 261 -45.69 83.17 12.49
CA VAL A 261 -46.28 84.45 12.12
C VAL A 261 -46.07 84.71 10.63
N GLY A 262 -44.87 84.45 10.11
CA GLY A 262 -44.53 84.57 8.71
C GLY A 262 -45.38 83.68 7.81
N ASP A 263 -45.63 82.43 8.20
CA ASP A 263 -46.52 81.51 7.46
C ASP A 263 -47.95 82.05 7.38
N VAL A 264 -48.50 82.55 8.50
CA VAL A 264 -49.83 83.17 8.54
C VAL A 264 -49.89 84.43 7.67
N VAL A 265 -48.90 85.31 7.80
CA VAL A 265 -48.80 86.54 6.99
C VAL A 265 -48.70 86.20 5.50
N THR A 266 -47.90 85.20 5.13
CA THR A 266 -47.74 84.75 3.74
C THR A 266 -49.04 84.19 3.18
N ASN A 267 -49.77 83.37 3.95
CA ASN A 267 -51.07 82.85 3.55
C ASN A 267 -52.07 84.00 3.27
N ILE A 268 -52.11 85.01 4.16
CA ILE A 268 -52.95 86.20 3.97
C ILE A 268 -52.56 86.99 2.71
N GLN A 269 -51.26 87.22 2.49
CA GLN A 269 -50.78 88.04 1.37
C GLN A 269 -50.99 87.36 0.01
N ASN A 270 -50.81 86.04 -0.06
CA ASN A 270 -50.88 85.28 -1.30
C ASN A 270 -52.29 84.74 -1.61
N GLN A 271 -53.32 85.23 -0.92
CA GLN A 271 -54.72 84.79 -1.10
C GLN A 271 -54.93 83.29 -0.82
N GLY A 272 -54.22 82.75 0.17
CA GLY A 272 -54.43 81.39 0.65
C GLY A 272 -55.72 81.25 1.47
N ASP A 273 -55.92 80.08 2.07
CA ASP A 273 -57.17 79.70 2.72
C ASP A 273 -57.56 80.67 3.85
N ILE A 274 -56.59 81.17 4.63
CA ILE A 274 -56.82 82.17 5.69
C ILE A 274 -57.31 83.49 5.08
N TYR A 275 -56.74 83.92 3.95
CA TYR A 275 -57.23 85.10 3.25
C TYR A 275 -58.67 84.92 2.77
N ASN A 276 -58.97 83.77 2.15
CA ASN A 276 -60.30 83.47 1.62
C ASN A 276 -61.35 83.49 2.74
N GLU A 277 -61.04 82.88 3.88
CA GLU A 277 -61.89 82.90 5.06
C GLU A 277 -62.12 84.32 5.57
N ILE A 278 -61.06 85.13 5.70
CA ILE A 278 -61.16 86.54 6.10
C ILE A 278 -62.05 87.34 5.14
N ILE A 279 -61.88 87.18 3.82
CA ILE A 279 -62.68 87.89 2.82
C ILE A 279 -64.14 87.43 2.84
N SER A 280 -64.39 86.14 3.05
CA SER A 280 -65.74 85.58 3.18
C SER A 280 -66.49 86.26 4.33
N ILE A 281 -65.85 86.37 5.50
CA ILE A 281 -66.39 87.03 6.69
C ILE A 281 -66.69 88.51 6.44
N ILE A 282 -65.73 89.23 5.82
CA ILE A 282 -65.90 90.65 5.49
C ILE A 282 -67.06 90.85 4.52
N THR A 283 -67.14 90.02 3.48
CA THR A 283 -68.20 90.13 2.44
C THR A 283 -69.57 89.81 3.02
N ALA A 284 -69.64 88.86 3.96
CA ALA A 284 -70.87 88.49 4.65
C ALA A 284 -71.31 89.51 5.72
N ASN A 285 -70.47 90.49 6.09
CA ASN A 285 -70.63 91.30 7.31
C ASN A 285 -70.87 90.43 8.56
N SER A 286 -70.20 89.28 8.63
CA SER A 286 -70.25 88.37 9.76
C SER A 286 -69.15 88.73 10.76
N ASP A 287 -69.37 88.44 12.04
CA ASP A 287 -68.32 88.46 13.09
C ASP A 287 -68.06 87.04 13.63
N ILE A 288 -68.54 86.03 12.87
CA ILE A 288 -68.40 84.62 13.19
C ILE A 288 -67.48 84.01 12.13
N PHE A 289 -66.34 83.46 12.58
CA PHE A 289 -65.47 82.61 11.76
C PHE A 289 -66.14 81.24 11.57
N VAL A 290 -66.30 80.80 10.33
CA VAL A 290 -66.91 79.51 10.00
C VAL A 290 -65.97 78.82 9.03
N ASP A 291 -65.19 77.86 9.53
CA ASP A 291 -64.33 77.00 8.71
C ASP A 291 -65.12 76.40 7.54
N ASN A 292 -64.81 76.85 6.33
CA ASN A 292 -65.49 76.44 5.11
C ASN A 292 -64.92 75.14 4.52
N GLY A 293 -63.90 74.55 5.16
CA GLY A 293 -63.35 73.25 4.83
C GLY A 293 -62.61 73.19 3.48
N ASP A 294 -62.17 74.34 2.97
CA ASP A 294 -61.29 74.51 1.81
C ASP A 294 -59.80 74.52 2.18
#